data_AF-A0A0C3RTG7-F1
#
_entry.id   AF-A0A0C3RTG7-F1
#
_cell.length_a   1.000
_cell.length_b   1.000
_cell.length_c   1.000
_cell.angle_alpha   90.00
_cell.angle_beta   90.00
_cell.angle_gamma   90.00
#
_symmetry.space_group_name_H-M   'P 1'
#
loop_
_entity.id
_entity.type
_entity.pdbx_description
1 polymer ?
#
loop_
_entity_poly.entity_id
_entity_poly.type
_entity_poly.pdbx_seq_one_letter_code
_entity_poly.pdbx_strand_id
1 'polypeptide(L)'
;MLTTNSHRPSMQKRRLVELQRDREVAERAHKNAHQCTRAVKQAEREAEEGLRQAFTAQCMAREAAADAKTAMLKAKMAYDVAKGICEEEEYRVGNAQISYGQALRRRKEATMRRANAENAELDCQAERERVKRKEEVLKGSIFEEAAEDSVDDQNTQAEKRRYEQHKKEREALQERKERAKTEVKGLEEMLRVLEKSDPSEPDKNKPEATYKIALLKERIRCKQRDLSWYEELDASDEERAIARFTQISSDFDIIKFGSSQPLTPDSVPWPNLSSPDDPPSRFIDWETVENFFSAAKRSLGPGEYKSLVEQTHRRFHPDKWRSRGLFATVLNEELRSRLEEGVNIVSQAITPLWQRSRA
;
A
#
# COMPACT_ATOMS: atom_id res chain seq x y z
N MET A 1 67.03 82.57 45.78
CA MET A 1 67.52 81.95 44.54
C MET A 1 68.28 80.68 44.92
N LEU A 2 67.64 79.52 44.80
CA LEU A 2 68.23 78.22 45.17
C LEU A 2 68.78 77.54 43.92
N THR A 3 70.11 77.53 43.79
CA THR A 3 70.82 76.83 42.72
C THR A 3 70.92 75.34 43.06
N THR A 4 70.15 74.52 42.37
CA THR A 4 70.23 73.06 42.46
C THR A 4 71.56 72.57 41.90
N ASN A 5 72.38 71.97 42.76
CA ASN A 5 73.69 71.43 42.45
C ASN A 5 73.53 70.11 41.67
N SER A 6 73.68 70.17 40.35
CA SER A 6 73.53 69.02 39.45
C SER A 6 74.79 68.16 39.46
N HIS A 7 74.84 67.20 40.39
CA HIS A 7 75.92 66.22 40.49
C HIS A 7 75.78 65.20 39.35
N ARG A 8 76.46 65.44 38.22
CA ARG A 8 76.48 64.50 37.10
C ARG A 8 77.26 63.24 37.51
N PRO A 9 76.63 62.04 37.48
CA PRO A 9 77.33 60.79 37.73
C PRO A 9 78.46 60.59 36.72
N SER A 10 79.63 60.17 37.20
CA SER A 10 80.74 59.70 36.34
C SER A 10 80.22 58.67 35.32
N MET A 11 80.62 58.83 34.05
CA MET A 11 80.21 57.97 32.92
C MET A 11 80.40 56.48 33.19
N GLN A 12 81.40 56.12 34.01
CA GLN A 12 81.66 54.73 34.40
C GLN A 12 80.52 54.12 35.24
N LYS A 13 79.89 54.90 36.13
CA LYS A 13 78.77 54.41 36.95
C LYS A 13 77.50 54.18 36.12
N ARG A 14 77.23 55.04 35.13
CA ARG A 14 76.09 54.87 34.20
C ARG A 14 76.23 53.59 33.38
N ARG A 15 77.43 53.35 32.84
CA ARG A 15 77.74 52.14 32.07
C ARG A 15 77.61 50.86 32.90
N LEU A 16 78.00 50.88 34.17
CA LEU A 16 77.85 49.71 35.06
C LEU A 16 76.38 49.39 35.36
N VAL A 17 75.56 50.42 35.61
CA VAL A 17 74.10 50.25 35.84
C VAL A 17 73.41 49.75 34.57
N GLU A 18 73.83 50.23 33.40
CA GLU A 18 73.32 49.76 32.11
C GLU A 18 73.65 48.29 31.89
N LEU A 19 74.90 47.86 32.11
CA LEU A 19 75.30 46.45 32.02
C LEU A 19 74.57 45.54 33.02
N GLN A 20 74.26 46.02 34.23
CA GLN A 20 73.46 45.28 35.20
C GLN A 20 72.01 45.12 34.72
N ARG A 21 71.41 46.17 34.17
CA ARG A 21 70.06 46.10 33.57
C ARG A 21 70.03 45.14 32.40
N ASP A 22 71.01 45.21 31.50
CA ASP A 22 71.10 44.32 30.34
C ASP A 22 71.24 42.86 30.77
N ARG A 23 72.04 42.58 31.81
CA ARG A 23 72.14 41.25 32.41
C ARG A 23 70.82 40.78 32.99
N GLU A 24 70.11 41.60 33.76
CA GLU A 24 68.81 41.23 34.33
C GLU A 24 67.77 40.97 33.23
N VAL A 25 67.77 41.78 32.16
CA VAL A 25 66.91 41.58 31.00
C VAL A 25 67.24 40.27 30.31
N ALA A 26 68.53 39.96 30.10
CA ALA A 26 68.97 38.70 29.52
C ALA A 26 68.60 37.48 30.39
N GLU A 27 68.77 37.56 31.71
CA GLU A 27 68.39 36.48 32.64
C GLU A 27 66.87 36.26 32.66
N ARG A 28 66.06 37.32 32.62
CA ARG A 28 64.60 37.22 32.48
C ARG A 28 64.21 36.62 31.15
N ALA A 29 64.82 37.06 30.05
CA ALA A 29 64.58 36.50 28.73
C ALA A 29 64.91 35.00 28.67
N HIS A 30 66.02 34.58 29.28
CA HIS A 30 66.41 33.17 29.37
C HIS A 30 65.42 32.34 30.20
N LYS A 31 64.97 32.85 31.36
CA LYS A 31 63.93 32.21 32.17
C LYS A 31 62.61 32.07 31.41
N ASN A 32 62.19 33.14 30.73
CA ASN A 32 60.97 33.14 29.91
C ASN A 32 61.09 32.15 28.74
N ALA A 33 62.25 32.08 28.09
CA ALA A 33 62.50 31.11 27.02
C ALA A 33 62.41 29.67 27.54
N HIS A 34 63.01 29.37 28.70
CA HIS A 34 62.88 28.05 29.32
C HIS A 34 61.44 27.70 29.74
N GLN A 35 60.71 28.66 30.30
CA GLN A 35 59.28 28.47 30.62
C GLN A 35 58.48 28.20 29.36
N CYS A 36 58.72 28.95 28.28
CA CYS A 36 58.10 28.73 26.98
C CYS A 36 58.41 27.34 26.42
N THR A 37 59.68 26.90 26.43
CA THR A 37 60.05 25.53 26.00
C THR A 37 59.37 24.45 26.84
N ARG A 38 59.23 24.64 28.16
CA ARG A 38 58.51 23.69 29.02
C ARG A 38 57.02 23.64 28.71
N ALA A 39 56.39 24.79 28.51
CA ALA A 39 54.98 24.88 28.13
C ALA A 39 54.72 24.21 26.77
N VAL A 40 55.59 24.43 25.77
CA VAL A 40 55.49 23.77 24.46
C VAL A 40 55.62 22.25 24.60
N LYS A 41 56.61 21.75 25.37
CA LYS A 41 56.77 20.30 25.59
C LYS A 41 55.60 19.68 26.36
N GLN A 42 54.99 20.42 27.27
CA GLN A 42 53.80 19.96 27.99
C GLN A 42 52.60 19.89 27.04
N ALA A 43 52.36 20.94 26.25
CA ALA A 43 51.29 20.96 25.26
C ALA A 43 51.47 19.84 24.21
N GLU A 44 52.71 19.55 23.79
CA GLU A 44 53.02 18.44 22.90
C GLU A 44 52.65 17.08 23.51
N ARG A 45 52.96 16.83 24.79
CA ARG A 45 52.56 15.60 25.49
C ARG A 45 51.05 15.48 25.65
N GLU A 46 50.37 16.57 26.00
CA GLU A 46 48.91 16.60 26.12
C GLU A 46 48.24 16.33 24.76
N ALA A 47 48.79 16.87 23.67
CA ALA A 47 48.32 16.58 22.31
C ALA A 47 48.57 15.12 21.90
N GLU A 48 49.75 14.55 22.22
CA GLU A 48 50.05 13.13 21.97
C GLU A 48 49.12 12.20 22.76
N GLU A 49 48.85 12.51 24.02
CA GLU A 49 47.93 11.74 24.85
C GLU A 49 46.49 11.83 24.31
N GLY A 50 46.04 13.02 23.93
CA GLY A 50 44.75 13.22 23.28
C GLY A 50 44.62 12.41 21.97
N LEU A 51 45.68 12.36 21.17
CA LEU A 51 45.70 11.55 19.95
C LEU A 51 45.61 10.05 20.24
N ARG A 52 46.31 9.55 21.27
CA ARG A 52 46.22 8.15 21.70
C ARG A 52 44.82 7.79 22.19
N GLN A 53 44.22 8.65 23.02
CA GLN A 53 42.86 8.45 23.52
C GLN A 53 41.84 8.44 22.36
N ALA A 54 41.97 9.36 21.39
CA ALA A 54 41.11 9.40 20.21
C ALA A 54 41.25 8.13 19.35
N PHE A 55 42.47 7.62 19.18
CA PHE A 55 42.72 6.38 18.45
C PHE A 55 42.10 5.17 19.16
N THR A 56 42.27 5.04 20.47
CA THR A 56 41.62 3.97 21.25
C THR A 56 40.10 4.05 21.16
N ALA A 57 39.51 5.24 21.28
CA ALA A 57 38.07 5.42 21.12
C ALA A 57 37.58 5.02 19.71
N GLN A 58 38.36 5.34 18.67
CA GLN A 58 38.07 4.92 17.29
C GLN A 58 38.12 3.39 17.13
N CYS A 59 39.08 2.71 17.75
CA CYS A 59 39.16 1.25 17.75
C CYS A 59 37.93 0.61 18.43
N MET A 60 37.56 1.08 19.62
CA MET A 60 36.38 0.59 20.35
C MET A 60 35.08 0.82 19.55
N ALA A 61 34.95 1.98 18.91
CA ALA A 61 33.78 2.28 18.06
C ALA A 61 33.69 1.35 16.84
N ARG A 62 34.83 0.98 16.24
CA ARG A 62 34.87 0.02 15.12
C ARG A 62 34.50 -1.40 15.55
N GLU A 63 34.98 -1.84 16.71
CA GLU A 63 34.63 -3.14 17.29
C GLU A 63 33.14 -3.22 17.61
N ALA A 64 32.59 -2.21 18.30
CA ALA A 64 31.16 -2.11 18.58
C ALA A 64 30.30 -2.11 17.29
N ALA A 65 30.76 -1.46 16.23
CA ALA A 65 30.07 -1.48 14.93
C ALA A 65 30.12 -2.87 14.26
N ALA A 66 31.21 -3.61 14.41
CA ALA A 66 31.32 -4.99 13.90
C ALA A 66 30.40 -5.96 14.67
N ASP A 67 30.32 -5.80 15.99
CA ASP A 67 29.41 -6.56 16.85
C ASP A 67 27.94 -6.27 16.52
N ALA A 68 27.59 -4.99 16.33
CA ALA A 68 26.25 -4.58 15.91
C ALA A 68 25.88 -5.20 14.55
N LYS A 69 26.81 -5.20 13.58
CA LYS A 69 26.60 -5.83 12.27
C LYS A 69 26.37 -7.34 12.39
N THR A 70 27.12 -8.01 13.26
CA THR A 70 26.95 -9.44 13.53
C THR A 70 25.62 -9.74 14.20
N ALA A 71 25.20 -8.91 15.17
CA ALA A 71 23.90 -9.03 15.81
C ALA A 71 22.74 -8.82 14.82
N MET A 72 22.85 -7.83 13.92
CA MET A 72 21.87 -7.61 12.86
C MET A 72 21.76 -8.82 11.91
N LEU A 73 22.88 -9.45 11.55
CA LEU A 73 22.87 -10.64 10.70
C LEU A 73 22.18 -11.82 11.40
N LYS A 74 22.47 -12.04 12.69
CA LYS A 74 21.78 -13.07 13.50
C LYS A 74 20.29 -12.81 13.60
N ALA A 75 19.89 -11.56 13.86
CA ALA A 75 18.48 -11.16 13.92
C ALA A 75 17.78 -11.40 12.57
N LYS A 76 18.44 -11.08 11.46
CA LYS A 76 17.93 -11.36 10.11
C LYS A 76 17.72 -12.85 9.87
N MET A 77 18.71 -13.69 10.20
CA MET A 77 18.57 -15.14 10.07
C MET A 77 17.43 -15.70 10.94
N ALA A 78 17.27 -15.21 12.17
CA ALA A 78 16.18 -15.61 13.05
C ALA A 78 14.81 -15.20 12.48
N TYR A 79 14.71 -14.00 11.89
CA TYR A 79 13.51 -13.55 11.18
C TYR A 79 13.19 -14.43 9.98
N ASP A 80 14.18 -14.77 9.15
CA ASP A 80 13.99 -15.61 7.97
C ASP A 80 13.51 -17.03 8.36
N VAL A 81 14.05 -17.59 9.45
CA VAL A 81 13.58 -18.88 10.02
C VAL A 81 12.14 -18.77 10.53
N ALA A 82 11.83 -17.74 11.32
CA ALA A 82 10.47 -17.52 11.83
C ALA A 82 9.46 -17.34 10.69
N LYS A 83 9.84 -16.60 9.65
CA LYS A 83 9.04 -16.42 8.44
C LYS A 83 8.75 -17.75 7.75
N GLY A 84 9.76 -18.61 7.58
CA GLY A 84 9.57 -19.95 6.99
C GLY A 84 8.63 -20.84 7.80
N ILE A 85 8.68 -20.77 9.14
CA ILE A 85 7.75 -21.51 10.00
C ILE A 85 6.31 -21.02 9.82
N CYS A 86 6.10 -19.70 9.75
CA CYS A 86 4.77 -19.13 9.49
C CYS A 86 4.23 -19.56 8.12
N GLU A 87 5.04 -19.50 7.07
CA GLU A 87 4.65 -19.93 5.71
C GLU A 87 4.31 -21.44 5.67
N GLU A 88 5.04 -22.28 6.40
CA GLU A 88 4.73 -23.72 6.50
C GLU A 88 3.40 -23.97 7.23
N GLU A 89 3.12 -23.25 8.31
CA GLU A 89 1.85 -23.39 9.04
C GLU A 89 0.65 -22.86 8.22
N GLU A 90 0.81 -21.76 7.48
CA GLU A 90 -0.21 -21.29 6.53
C GLU A 90 -0.52 -22.35 5.47
N TYR A 91 0.52 -23.00 4.93
CA TYR A 91 0.36 -24.10 3.98
C TYR A 91 -0.37 -25.30 4.59
N ARG A 92 -0.04 -25.67 5.85
CA ARG A 92 -0.74 -26.75 6.58
C ARG A 92 -2.21 -26.43 6.81
N VAL A 93 -2.53 -25.20 7.24
CA VAL A 93 -3.91 -24.74 7.43
C VAL A 93 -4.68 -24.76 6.11
N GLY A 94 -4.08 -24.27 5.02
CA GLY A 94 -4.68 -24.31 3.69
C GLY A 94 -5.01 -25.74 3.24
N ASN A 95 -4.09 -26.69 3.41
CA ASN A 95 -4.32 -28.10 3.10
C ASN A 95 -5.44 -28.71 3.98
N ALA A 96 -5.48 -28.36 5.27
CA ALA A 96 -6.53 -28.82 6.17
C ALA A 96 -7.92 -28.29 5.73
N GLN A 97 -8.01 -27.02 5.29
CA GLN A 97 -9.25 -26.44 4.77
C GLN A 97 -9.71 -27.12 3.47
N ILE A 98 -8.79 -27.42 2.54
CA ILE A 98 -9.12 -28.16 1.32
C ILE A 98 -9.66 -29.55 1.66
N SER A 99 -8.99 -30.27 2.57
CA SER A 99 -9.41 -31.59 3.05
C SER A 99 -10.80 -31.52 3.71
N TYR A 100 -11.03 -30.54 4.57
CA TYR A 100 -12.34 -30.29 5.19
C TYR A 100 -13.43 -30.02 4.15
N GLY A 101 -13.16 -29.17 3.16
CA GLY A 101 -14.09 -28.88 2.05
C GLY A 101 -14.42 -30.12 1.21
N GLN A 102 -13.43 -30.99 0.96
CA GLN A 102 -13.66 -32.28 0.29
C GLN A 102 -14.53 -33.22 1.14
N ALA A 103 -14.28 -33.31 2.45
CA ALA A 103 -15.09 -34.10 3.36
C ALA A 103 -16.55 -33.60 3.41
N LEU A 104 -16.75 -32.29 3.41
CA LEU A 104 -18.08 -31.68 3.39
C LEU A 104 -18.82 -31.97 2.07
N ARG A 105 -18.14 -31.90 0.92
CA ARG A 105 -18.70 -32.29 -0.38
C ARG A 105 -19.12 -33.76 -0.39
N ARG A 106 -18.27 -34.67 0.08
CA ARG A 106 -18.59 -36.10 0.19
C ARG A 106 -19.80 -36.35 1.09
N ARG A 107 -19.91 -35.61 2.21
CA ARG A 107 -21.08 -35.68 3.09
C ARG A 107 -22.35 -35.22 2.38
N LYS A 108 -22.29 -34.09 1.65
CA LYS A 108 -23.42 -33.56 0.88
C LYS A 108 -23.85 -34.51 -0.23
N GLU A 109 -22.90 -35.06 -0.98
CA GLU A 109 -23.17 -36.08 -2.01
C GLU A 109 -23.82 -37.33 -1.41
N ALA A 110 -23.34 -37.80 -0.26
CA ALA A 110 -23.93 -38.93 0.44
C ALA A 110 -25.37 -38.64 0.89
N THR A 111 -25.66 -37.44 1.39
CA THR A 111 -27.03 -37.04 1.73
C THR A 111 -27.94 -36.94 0.50
N MET A 112 -27.45 -36.40 -0.61
CA MET A 112 -28.23 -36.34 -1.86
C MET A 112 -28.49 -37.73 -2.44
N ARG A 113 -27.51 -38.65 -2.39
CA ARG A 113 -27.70 -40.04 -2.81
C ARG A 113 -28.77 -40.76 -1.97
N ARG A 114 -28.82 -40.50 -0.66
CA ARG A 114 -29.87 -41.04 0.22
C ARG A 114 -31.25 -40.50 -0.17
N ALA A 115 -31.38 -39.18 -0.31
CA ALA A 115 -32.63 -38.55 -0.72
C ALA A 115 -33.10 -39.04 -2.10
N ASN A 116 -32.17 -39.20 -3.06
CA ASN A 116 -32.50 -39.72 -4.39
C ASN A 116 -32.94 -41.20 -4.34
N ALA A 117 -32.33 -42.01 -3.47
CA ALA A 117 -32.75 -43.40 -3.27
C ALA A 117 -34.15 -43.48 -2.65
N GLU A 118 -34.43 -42.65 -1.64
CA GLU A 118 -35.78 -42.54 -1.03
C GLU A 118 -36.83 -42.10 -2.06
N ASN A 119 -36.51 -41.09 -2.89
CA ASN A 119 -37.41 -40.67 -3.97
C ASN A 119 -37.62 -41.77 -5.02
N ALA A 120 -36.58 -42.49 -5.42
CA ALA A 120 -36.70 -43.60 -6.36
C ALA A 120 -37.55 -44.74 -5.79
N GLU A 121 -37.48 -45.00 -4.48
CA GLU A 121 -38.37 -45.94 -3.80
C GLU A 121 -39.83 -45.46 -3.82
N LEU A 122 -40.07 -44.17 -3.57
CA LEU A 122 -41.41 -43.56 -3.66
C LEU A 122 -41.96 -43.63 -5.10
N ASP A 123 -41.14 -43.35 -6.12
CA ASP A 123 -41.53 -43.48 -7.52
C ASP A 123 -41.84 -44.93 -7.89
N CYS A 124 -41.02 -45.89 -7.43
CA CYS A 124 -41.30 -47.32 -7.59
C CYS A 124 -42.62 -47.73 -6.91
N GLN A 125 -42.94 -47.17 -5.75
CA GLN A 125 -44.22 -47.40 -5.07
C GLN A 125 -45.39 -46.78 -5.84
N ALA A 126 -45.25 -45.53 -6.28
CA ALA A 126 -46.24 -44.83 -7.07
C ALA A 126 -46.50 -45.53 -8.39
N GLU A 127 -45.47 -46.06 -9.07
CA GLU A 127 -45.66 -46.81 -10.31
C GLU A 127 -46.34 -48.16 -10.06
N ARG A 128 -46.02 -48.85 -8.96
CA ARG A 128 -46.79 -50.04 -8.56
C ARG A 128 -48.27 -49.71 -8.32
N GLU A 129 -48.58 -48.57 -7.72
CA GLU A 129 -49.95 -48.09 -7.56
C GLU A 129 -50.58 -47.67 -8.90
N ARG A 130 -49.84 -47.02 -9.80
CA ARG A 130 -50.32 -46.67 -11.14
C ARG A 130 -50.59 -47.91 -11.97
N VAL A 131 -49.76 -48.95 -11.90
CA VAL A 131 -50.01 -50.23 -12.57
C VAL A 131 -51.27 -50.87 -12.00
N LYS A 132 -51.46 -50.88 -10.67
CA LYS A 132 -52.72 -51.35 -10.06
C LYS A 132 -53.93 -50.55 -10.53
N ARG A 133 -53.85 -49.21 -10.51
CA ARG A 133 -54.92 -48.33 -11.02
C ARG A 133 -55.13 -48.49 -12.52
N LYS A 134 -54.09 -48.69 -13.32
CA LYS A 134 -54.17 -48.96 -14.76
C LYS A 134 -54.76 -50.34 -15.01
N GLU A 135 -54.52 -51.35 -14.20
CA GLU A 135 -55.24 -52.63 -14.28
C GLU A 135 -56.73 -52.46 -13.93
N GLU A 136 -57.06 -51.56 -13.00
CA GLU A 136 -58.44 -51.18 -12.64
C GLU A 136 -59.12 -50.31 -13.71
N VAL A 137 -58.38 -49.41 -14.37
CA VAL A 137 -58.85 -48.50 -15.44
C VAL A 137 -58.78 -49.16 -16.83
N LEU A 138 -57.88 -50.10 -17.09
CA LEU A 138 -57.92 -50.94 -18.30
C LEU A 138 -59.15 -51.87 -18.27
N LYS A 139 -59.69 -52.13 -17.07
CA LYS A 139 -61.04 -52.68 -16.88
C LYS A 139 -62.16 -51.66 -17.12
N GLY A 140 -61.86 -50.38 -17.41
CA GLY A 140 -62.81 -49.33 -17.73
C GLY A 140 -62.21 -48.13 -18.50
N SER A 141 -62.19 -48.19 -19.84
CA SER A 141 -61.99 -47.05 -20.78
C SER A 141 -60.55 -46.52 -20.87
N ILE A 142 -59.85 -46.35 -22.02
CA ILE A 142 -60.09 -45.71 -23.33
C ILE A 142 -60.57 -44.24 -23.23
N PHE A 143 -59.65 -43.27 -23.10
CA PHE A 143 -59.44 -42.07 -23.98
C PHE A 143 -58.54 -40.99 -23.32
N GLU A 144 -57.92 -40.17 -24.19
CA GLU A 144 -57.39 -38.79 -23.99
C GLU A 144 -55.93 -38.56 -23.50
N GLU A 145 -55.01 -38.44 -24.46
CA GLU A 145 -53.62 -37.96 -24.31
C GLU A 145 -53.27 -37.09 -25.54
N ALA A 146 -53.31 -35.75 -25.41
CA ALA A 146 -52.93 -34.83 -26.50
C ALA A 146 -52.61 -33.37 -26.08
N ALA A 147 -52.37 -33.05 -24.81
CA ALA A 147 -52.24 -31.64 -24.36
C ALA A 147 -50.96 -31.27 -23.57
N GLU A 148 -50.04 -32.22 -23.28
CA GLU A 148 -48.85 -31.94 -22.45
C GLU A 148 -47.59 -31.50 -23.23
N ASP A 149 -47.51 -31.73 -24.54
CA ASP A 149 -46.27 -31.47 -25.32
C ASP A 149 -45.94 -29.97 -25.55
N SER A 150 -46.85 -29.03 -25.29
CA SER A 150 -46.63 -27.61 -25.63
C SER A 150 -45.92 -26.77 -24.55
N VAL A 151 -45.83 -27.25 -23.30
CA VAL A 151 -45.24 -26.46 -22.18
C VAL A 151 -43.74 -26.74 -22.01
N ASP A 152 -43.28 -27.95 -22.34
CA ASP A 152 -41.87 -28.35 -22.21
C ASP A 152 -40.95 -27.67 -23.24
N ASP A 153 -41.47 -27.37 -24.42
CA ASP A 153 -40.70 -26.68 -25.46
C ASP A 153 -40.37 -25.22 -25.08
N GLN A 154 -41.24 -24.54 -24.33
CA GLN A 154 -41.00 -23.16 -23.89
C GLN A 154 -39.95 -23.09 -22.78
N ASN A 155 -39.99 -24.02 -21.82
CA ASN A 155 -38.99 -24.09 -20.75
C ASN A 155 -37.59 -24.45 -21.31
N THR A 156 -37.53 -25.38 -22.25
CA THR A 156 -36.26 -25.78 -22.90
C THR A 156 -35.59 -24.62 -23.65
N GLN A 157 -36.37 -23.77 -24.31
CA GLN A 157 -35.83 -22.57 -24.98
C GLN A 157 -35.35 -21.51 -23.99
N ALA A 158 -36.06 -21.30 -22.87
CA ALA A 158 -35.67 -20.35 -21.85
C ALA A 158 -34.35 -20.74 -21.15
N GLU A 159 -34.15 -22.02 -20.86
CA GLU A 159 -32.91 -22.53 -20.28
C GLU A 159 -31.71 -22.39 -21.22
N LYS A 160 -31.89 -22.70 -22.51
CA LYS A 160 -30.83 -22.50 -23.53
C LYS A 160 -30.39 -21.04 -23.61
N ARG A 161 -31.33 -20.09 -23.56
CA ARG A 161 -31.02 -18.65 -23.55
C ARG A 161 -30.23 -18.24 -22.31
N ARG A 162 -30.60 -18.74 -21.13
CA ARG A 162 -29.85 -18.48 -19.87
C ARG A 162 -28.43 -19.04 -19.93
N TYR A 163 -28.27 -20.26 -20.45
CA TYR A 163 -26.96 -20.89 -20.60
C TYR A 163 -26.06 -20.12 -21.58
N GLU A 164 -26.59 -19.71 -22.74
CA GLU A 164 -25.84 -18.91 -23.71
C GLU A 164 -25.45 -17.54 -23.16
N GLN A 165 -26.34 -16.88 -22.42
CA GLN A 165 -26.05 -15.60 -21.79
C GLN A 165 -24.92 -15.74 -20.76
N HIS A 166 -25.02 -16.72 -19.86
CA HIS A 166 -23.99 -17.00 -18.87
C HIS A 166 -22.65 -17.37 -19.51
N LYS A 167 -22.67 -18.13 -20.62
CA LYS A 167 -21.46 -18.44 -21.40
C LYS A 167 -20.81 -17.17 -21.96
N LYS A 168 -21.59 -16.27 -22.57
CA LYS A 168 -21.10 -14.99 -23.09
C LYS A 168 -20.52 -14.09 -21.99
N GLU A 169 -21.15 -14.05 -20.82
CA GLU A 169 -20.67 -13.28 -19.67
C GLU A 169 -19.31 -13.81 -19.17
N ARG A 170 -19.13 -15.13 -19.10
CA ARG A 170 -17.84 -15.75 -18.73
C ARG A 170 -16.75 -15.48 -19.77
N GLU A 171 -17.07 -15.57 -21.06
CA GLU A 171 -16.13 -15.26 -22.14
C GLU A 171 -15.73 -13.77 -22.11
N ALA A 172 -16.69 -12.86 -21.93
CA ALA A 172 -16.43 -11.43 -21.80
C ALA A 172 -15.56 -11.10 -20.58
N LEU A 173 -15.77 -11.77 -19.44
CA LEU A 173 -14.94 -11.58 -18.26
C LEU A 173 -13.51 -12.09 -18.48
N GLN A 174 -13.35 -13.27 -19.09
CA GLN A 174 -12.03 -13.82 -19.39
C GLN A 174 -11.27 -12.90 -20.37
N GLU A 175 -11.96 -12.35 -21.36
CA GLU A 175 -11.40 -11.37 -22.28
C GLU A 175 -10.95 -10.10 -21.55
N ARG A 176 -11.77 -9.56 -20.63
CA ARG A 176 -11.39 -8.41 -19.78
C ARG A 176 -10.15 -8.71 -18.94
N LYS A 177 -10.09 -9.89 -18.31
CA LYS A 177 -8.93 -10.33 -17.52
C LYS A 177 -7.66 -10.39 -18.35
N GLU A 178 -7.71 -10.96 -19.54
CA GLU A 178 -6.55 -11.03 -20.43
C GLU A 178 -6.14 -9.64 -20.95
N ARG A 179 -7.10 -8.76 -21.28
CA ARG A 179 -6.81 -7.35 -21.63
C ARG A 179 -6.09 -6.64 -20.49
N ALA A 180 -6.60 -6.73 -19.26
CA ALA A 180 -5.97 -6.13 -18.07
C ALA A 180 -4.55 -6.66 -17.83
N LYS A 181 -4.31 -7.97 -17.99
CA LYS A 181 -2.96 -8.56 -17.91
C LYS A 181 -2.03 -8.05 -19.00
N THR A 182 -2.52 -7.92 -20.24
CA THR A 182 -1.70 -7.39 -21.35
C THR A 182 -1.36 -5.91 -21.12
N GLU A 183 -2.28 -5.11 -20.56
CA GLU A 183 -2.02 -3.73 -20.17
C GLU A 183 -0.92 -3.63 -19.11
N VAL A 184 -0.97 -4.45 -18.05
CA VAL A 184 0.08 -4.51 -17.01
C VAL A 184 1.44 -4.86 -17.63
N LYS A 185 1.50 -5.88 -18.49
CA LYS A 185 2.75 -6.25 -19.19
C LYS A 185 3.27 -5.12 -20.07
N GLY A 186 2.39 -4.40 -20.76
CA GLY A 186 2.76 -3.24 -21.57
C GLY A 186 3.32 -2.09 -20.73
N LEU A 187 2.73 -1.82 -19.56
CA LEU A 187 3.23 -0.82 -18.62
C LEU A 187 4.59 -1.23 -18.02
N GLU A 188 4.76 -2.50 -17.66
CA GLU A 188 6.03 -3.05 -17.17
C GLU A 188 7.15 -2.95 -18.21
N GLU A 189 6.86 -3.21 -19.48
CA GLU A 189 7.86 -3.06 -20.55
C GLU A 189 8.20 -1.59 -20.79
N MET A 190 7.22 -0.68 -20.80
CA MET A 190 7.49 0.77 -20.84
C MET A 190 8.35 1.22 -19.66
N LEU A 191 8.08 0.69 -18.47
CA LEU A 191 8.89 0.98 -17.29
C LEU A 191 10.34 0.51 -17.47
N ARG A 192 10.57 -0.70 -18.00
CA ARG A 192 11.92 -1.21 -18.30
C ARG A 192 12.65 -0.37 -19.33
N VAL A 193 11.96 0.12 -20.36
CA VAL A 193 12.54 1.01 -21.37
C VAL A 193 12.95 2.35 -20.76
N LEU A 194 12.11 2.92 -19.89
CA LEU A 194 12.41 4.18 -19.21
C LEU A 194 13.54 4.03 -18.18
N GLU A 195 13.61 2.93 -17.45
CA GLU A 195 14.71 2.67 -16.49
C GLU A 195 16.05 2.40 -17.19
N LYS A 196 16.04 1.84 -18.41
CA LYS A 196 17.25 1.62 -19.22
C LYS A 196 17.73 2.86 -19.98
N SER A 197 16.89 3.87 -20.13
CA SER A 197 17.27 5.12 -20.78
C SER A 197 18.28 5.83 -19.88
N ASP A 198 19.54 5.84 -20.31
CA ASP A 198 20.69 6.24 -19.50
C ASP A 198 20.53 7.69 -18.97
N PRO A 199 20.51 7.92 -17.64
CA PRO A 199 20.45 9.25 -17.06
C PRO A 199 21.77 10.03 -17.16
N SER A 200 22.75 9.53 -17.93
CA SER A 200 24.07 10.12 -18.12
C SER A 200 24.05 11.45 -18.86
N GLU A 201 22.97 11.80 -19.56
CA GLU A 201 22.81 13.18 -20.02
C GLU A 201 22.56 14.11 -18.82
N PRO A 202 23.43 15.13 -18.59
CA PRO A 202 23.25 16.11 -17.52
C PRO A 202 22.14 17.11 -17.87
N ASP A 203 20.99 16.58 -18.30
CA ASP A 203 19.86 17.36 -18.74
C ASP A 203 19.10 17.91 -17.53
N LYS A 204 18.60 19.14 -17.66
CA LYS A 204 17.86 19.87 -16.62
C LYS A 204 16.49 19.20 -16.31
N ASN A 205 16.14 18.15 -17.05
CA ASN A 205 14.87 17.41 -16.99
C ASN A 205 14.88 16.15 -16.09
N LYS A 206 15.95 15.89 -15.33
CA LYS A 206 16.02 14.78 -14.35
C LYS A 206 14.78 14.60 -13.44
N PRO A 207 14.12 15.67 -12.91
CA PRO A 207 12.93 15.48 -12.08
C PRO A 207 11.72 14.94 -12.87
N GLU A 208 11.56 15.30 -14.14
CA GLU A 208 10.43 14.86 -14.96
C GLU A 208 10.56 13.37 -15.34
N ALA A 209 11.76 12.92 -15.71
CA ALA A 209 12.02 11.50 -16.00
C ALA A 209 11.75 10.62 -14.76
N THR A 210 12.23 11.06 -13.59
CA THR A 210 12.00 10.36 -12.31
C THR A 210 10.51 10.30 -11.98
N TYR A 211 9.77 11.39 -12.20
CA TYR A 211 8.32 11.43 -12.03
C TYR A 211 7.60 10.47 -12.96
N LYS A 212 7.99 10.39 -14.24
CA LYS A 212 7.37 9.46 -15.22
C LYS A 212 7.56 7.99 -14.81
N ILE A 213 8.76 7.64 -14.35
CA ILE A 213 9.05 6.29 -13.82
C ILE A 213 8.19 6.00 -12.58
N ALA A 214 8.15 6.93 -11.64
CA ALA A 214 7.35 6.79 -10.42
C ALA A 214 5.84 6.67 -10.71
N LEU A 215 5.34 7.46 -11.67
CA LEU A 215 3.96 7.41 -12.13
C LEU A 215 3.60 6.05 -12.73
N LEU A 216 4.46 5.49 -13.58
CA LEU A 216 4.24 4.16 -14.15
C LEU A 216 4.27 3.07 -13.10
N LYS A 217 5.21 3.12 -12.14
CA LYS A 217 5.26 2.18 -11.02
C LYS A 217 3.96 2.19 -10.23
N GLU A 218 3.42 3.37 -9.93
CA GLU A 218 2.16 3.47 -9.19
C GLU A 218 0.96 2.96 -10.01
N ARG A 219 0.91 3.24 -11.32
CA ARG A 219 -0.15 2.70 -12.20
C ARG A 219 -0.09 1.17 -12.29
N ILE A 220 1.11 0.59 -12.42
CA ILE A 220 1.31 -0.87 -12.40
C ILE A 220 0.81 -1.44 -11.08
N ARG A 221 1.18 -0.85 -9.94
CA ARG A 221 0.74 -1.29 -8.61
C ARG A 221 -0.78 -1.29 -8.50
N CYS A 222 -1.45 -0.21 -8.95
CA CYS A 222 -2.91 -0.12 -8.93
C CYS A 222 -3.55 -1.18 -9.81
N LYS A 223 -3.07 -1.36 -11.05
CA LYS A 223 -3.58 -2.39 -11.96
C LYS A 223 -3.36 -3.81 -11.43
N GLN A 224 -2.21 -4.10 -10.82
CA GLN A 224 -1.93 -5.39 -10.20
C GLN A 224 -2.85 -5.68 -9.01
N ARG A 225 -3.10 -4.68 -8.15
CA ARG A 225 -4.12 -4.78 -7.09
C ARG A 225 -5.48 -5.08 -7.72
N ASP A 226 -5.84 -4.35 -8.78
CA ASP A 226 -7.17 -4.43 -9.36
C ASP A 226 -7.43 -5.76 -10.09
N LEU A 227 -6.37 -6.44 -10.56
CA LEU A 227 -6.46 -7.78 -11.16
C LEU A 227 -7.06 -8.84 -10.22
N SER A 228 -6.87 -8.71 -8.90
CA SER A 228 -7.42 -9.64 -7.92
C SER A 228 -8.96 -9.66 -7.93
N TRP A 229 -9.60 -8.54 -8.28
CA TRP A 229 -11.06 -8.42 -8.31
C TRP A 229 -11.74 -9.14 -9.48
N TYR A 230 -10.98 -9.61 -10.48
CA TYR A 230 -11.54 -10.42 -11.57
C TYR A 230 -11.64 -11.91 -11.21
N GLU A 231 -11.05 -12.35 -10.09
CA GLU A 231 -11.03 -13.77 -9.71
C GLU A 231 -12.25 -14.18 -8.89
N GLU A 232 -12.87 -13.23 -8.17
CA GLU A 232 -14.09 -13.44 -7.40
C GLU A 232 -15.34 -13.26 -8.29
N LEU A 233 -15.78 -14.39 -8.86
CA LEU A 233 -16.92 -14.49 -9.76
C LEU A 233 -18.29 -14.48 -9.09
N ASP A 234 -18.35 -14.71 -7.78
CA ASP A 234 -19.60 -15.07 -7.07
C ASP A 234 -20.25 -13.90 -6.30
N ALA A 235 -19.58 -12.75 -6.19
CA ALA A 235 -20.11 -11.58 -5.47
C ALA A 235 -21.00 -10.71 -6.37
N SER A 236 -22.07 -10.17 -5.81
CA SER A 236 -22.83 -9.09 -6.45
C SER A 236 -21.91 -7.93 -6.82
N ASP A 237 -22.14 -7.30 -7.97
CA ASP A 237 -21.37 -6.15 -8.43
C ASP A 237 -21.33 -5.03 -7.36
N GLU A 238 -22.41 -4.88 -6.57
CA GLU A 238 -22.49 -3.90 -5.47
C GLU A 238 -21.57 -4.24 -4.30
N GLU A 239 -21.61 -5.48 -3.79
CA GLU A 239 -20.81 -5.94 -2.66
C GLU A 239 -19.32 -5.89 -2.99
N ARG A 240 -18.96 -6.30 -4.21
CA ARG A 240 -17.59 -6.23 -4.71
C ARG A 240 -17.09 -4.79 -4.82
N ALA A 241 -17.93 -3.87 -5.30
CA ALA A 241 -17.55 -2.45 -5.36
C ALA A 241 -17.31 -1.85 -3.97
N ILE A 242 -18.14 -2.22 -2.97
CA ILE A 242 -17.98 -1.78 -1.57
C ILE A 242 -16.70 -2.37 -0.95
N ALA A 243 -16.44 -3.66 -1.17
CA ALA A 243 -15.22 -4.33 -0.71
C ALA A 243 -13.97 -3.66 -1.32
N ARG A 244 -13.99 -3.41 -2.64
CA ARG A 244 -12.94 -2.69 -3.34
C ARG A 244 -12.71 -1.31 -2.76
N PHE A 245 -13.76 -0.52 -2.61
CA PHE A 245 -13.66 0.81 -2.02
C PHE A 245 -12.99 0.78 -0.64
N THR A 246 -13.35 -0.20 0.19
CA THR A 246 -12.81 -0.38 1.55
C THR A 246 -11.32 -0.76 1.53
N GLN A 247 -10.92 -1.69 0.66
CA GLN A 247 -9.51 -2.07 0.51
C GLN A 247 -8.66 -0.90 0.00
N ILE A 248 -9.08 -0.24 -1.09
CA ILE A 248 -8.36 0.91 -1.64
C ILE A 248 -8.29 2.05 -0.62
N SER A 249 -9.34 2.23 0.17
CA SER A 249 -9.37 3.21 1.26
C SER A 249 -8.30 2.96 2.32
N SER A 250 -8.11 1.71 2.72
CA SER A 250 -7.06 1.31 3.66
C SER A 250 -5.68 1.59 3.07
N ASP A 251 -5.42 1.16 1.83
CA ASP A 251 -4.15 1.40 1.14
C ASP A 251 -3.85 2.91 1.05
N PHE A 252 -4.83 3.71 0.65
CA PHE A 252 -4.70 5.15 0.45
C PHE A 252 -4.35 5.91 1.74
N ASP A 253 -4.86 5.46 2.88
CA ASP A 253 -4.54 6.06 4.18
C ASP A 253 -3.13 5.69 4.66
N ILE A 254 -2.61 4.52 4.27
CA ILE A 254 -1.27 4.04 4.64
C ILE A 254 -0.18 4.66 3.74
N ILE A 255 -0.47 4.84 2.45
CA ILE A 255 0.52 5.31 1.47
C ILE A 255 0.93 6.77 1.73
N LYS A 256 2.25 7.00 1.71
CA LYS A 256 2.86 8.33 1.75
C LYS A 256 3.19 8.78 0.33
N PHE A 257 2.23 9.44 -0.32
CA PHE A 257 2.42 9.97 -1.66
C PHE A 257 3.52 11.04 -1.69
N GLY A 258 4.33 11.03 -2.74
CA GLY A 258 5.50 11.90 -2.89
C GLY A 258 6.08 11.81 -4.30
N SER A 259 7.29 12.33 -4.53
CA SER A 259 7.93 12.30 -5.85
C SER A 259 8.24 10.88 -6.35
N SER A 260 8.52 9.94 -5.44
CA SER A 260 8.78 8.53 -5.77
C SER A 260 7.51 7.68 -5.94
N GLN A 261 6.36 8.19 -5.50
CA GLN A 261 5.05 7.53 -5.60
C GLN A 261 3.98 8.63 -5.72
N PRO A 262 3.83 9.22 -6.92
CA PRO A 262 2.89 10.31 -7.13
C PRO A 262 1.45 9.80 -7.04
N LEU A 263 0.53 10.69 -6.67
CA LEU A 263 -0.88 10.35 -6.66
C LEU A 263 -1.38 10.09 -8.09
N THR A 264 -2.09 8.98 -8.29
CA THR A 264 -2.79 8.69 -9.56
C THR A 264 -4.30 8.57 -9.32
N PRO A 265 -5.14 8.81 -10.35
CA PRO A 265 -6.58 8.58 -10.24
C PRO A 265 -6.96 7.19 -9.74
N ASP A 266 -6.19 6.17 -10.12
CA ASP A 266 -6.42 4.76 -9.79
C ASP A 266 -6.03 4.43 -8.33
N SER A 267 -5.21 5.29 -7.72
CA SER A 267 -4.81 5.18 -6.31
C SER A 267 -5.90 5.68 -5.35
N VAL A 268 -6.85 6.49 -5.83
CA VAL A 268 -7.88 7.13 -4.99
C VAL A 268 -9.09 6.19 -4.83
N PRO A 269 -9.60 5.99 -3.61
CA PRO A 269 -10.77 5.15 -3.36
C PRO A 269 -12.06 5.88 -3.75
N TRP A 270 -12.39 5.95 -5.03
CA TRP A 270 -13.62 6.61 -5.46
C TRP A 270 -14.86 5.78 -5.09
N PRO A 271 -15.89 6.39 -4.45
CA PRO A 271 -17.14 5.70 -4.11
C PRO A 271 -18.02 5.56 -5.35
N ASN A 272 -17.76 4.54 -6.17
CA ASN A 272 -18.54 4.21 -7.37
C ASN A 272 -18.80 2.69 -7.47
N LEU A 273 -19.87 2.33 -8.20
CA LEU A 273 -20.25 0.94 -8.49
C LEU A 273 -19.63 0.41 -9.80
N SER A 274 -18.86 1.23 -10.52
CA SER A 274 -18.29 0.90 -11.83
C SER A 274 -17.19 -0.17 -11.74
N SER A 275 -16.92 -0.86 -12.85
CA SER A 275 -15.85 -1.86 -12.95
C SER A 275 -14.47 -1.21 -12.76
N PRO A 276 -13.44 -1.92 -12.24
CA PRO A 276 -12.06 -1.41 -12.21
C PRO A 276 -11.50 -1.06 -13.60
N ASP A 277 -12.10 -1.60 -14.67
CA ASP A 277 -11.75 -1.27 -16.06
C ASP A 277 -12.12 0.18 -16.45
N ASP A 278 -13.16 0.73 -15.82
CA ASP A 278 -13.68 2.04 -16.17
C ASP A 278 -12.80 3.12 -15.53
N PRO A 279 -12.24 4.07 -16.31
CA PRO A 279 -11.30 5.05 -15.79
C PRO A 279 -11.99 5.93 -14.72
N PRO A 280 -11.57 5.85 -13.43
CA PRO A 280 -12.39 6.34 -12.33
C PRO A 280 -12.64 7.85 -12.37
N SER A 281 -11.64 8.63 -12.80
CA SER A 281 -11.68 10.11 -12.74
C SER A 281 -12.59 10.77 -13.77
N ARG A 282 -13.06 10.06 -14.80
CA ARG A 282 -13.93 10.68 -15.82
C ARG A 282 -15.40 10.71 -15.43
N PHE A 283 -15.78 9.99 -14.36
CA PHE A 283 -17.18 9.67 -14.09
C PHE A 283 -17.60 9.88 -12.64
N ILE A 284 -16.84 10.64 -11.84
CA ILE A 284 -17.29 10.98 -10.48
C ILE A 284 -18.23 12.17 -10.56
N ASP A 285 -19.51 11.86 -10.63
CA ASP A 285 -20.60 12.81 -10.44
C ASP A 285 -21.33 12.55 -9.11
N TRP A 286 -22.28 13.42 -8.81
CA TRP A 286 -23.06 13.34 -7.58
C TRP A 286 -23.87 12.03 -7.49
N GLU A 287 -24.50 11.64 -8.59
CA GLU A 287 -25.39 10.46 -8.66
C GLU A 287 -24.62 9.16 -8.42
N THR A 288 -23.41 9.03 -8.97
CA THR A 288 -22.55 7.87 -8.77
C THR A 288 -22.21 7.67 -7.29
N VAL A 289 -21.92 8.76 -6.57
CA VAL A 289 -21.64 8.72 -5.13
C VAL A 289 -22.89 8.32 -4.34
N GLU A 290 -24.04 8.91 -4.66
CA GLU A 290 -25.31 8.58 -3.98
C GLU A 290 -25.74 7.13 -4.23
N ASN A 291 -25.57 6.61 -5.44
CA ASN A 291 -25.86 5.23 -5.80
C ASN A 291 -24.96 4.26 -5.03
N PHE A 292 -23.66 4.56 -4.94
CA PHE A 292 -22.72 3.77 -4.14
C PHE A 292 -23.14 3.70 -2.67
N PHE A 293 -23.45 4.83 -2.03
CA PHE A 293 -23.86 4.83 -0.62
C PHE A 293 -25.26 4.25 -0.40
N SER A 294 -26.14 4.29 -1.41
CA SER A 294 -27.43 3.62 -1.37
C SER A 294 -27.27 2.10 -1.38
N ALA A 295 -26.38 1.57 -2.23
CA ALA A 295 -25.99 0.16 -2.22
C ALA A 295 -25.33 -0.24 -0.89
N ALA A 296 -24.35 0.54 -0.42
CA ALA A 296 -23.68 0.29 0.85
C ALA A 296 -24.66 0.26 2.05
N LYS A 297 -25.70 1.09 2.05
CA LYS A 297 -26.73 1.09 3.09
C LYS A 297 -27.58 -0.18 3.09
N ARG A 298 -27.78 -0.82 1.94
CA ARG A 298 -28.53 -2.07 1.81
C ARG A 298 -27.68 -3.29 2.18
N SER A 299 -26.41 -3.26 1.81
CA SER A 299 -25.49 -4.39 2.00
C SER A 299 -24.84 -4.43 3.38
N LEU A 300 -24.61 -3.28 4.03
CA LEU A 300 -23.91 -3.20 5.31
C LEU A 300 -24.87 -3.00 6.49
N GLY A 301 -24.45 -3.46 7.68
CA GLY A 301 -25.18 -3.17 8.91
C GLY A 301 -25.17 -1.66 9.25
N PRO A 302 -26.15 -1.14 10.02
CA PRO A 302 -26.24 0.29 10.34
C PRO A 302 -24.96 0.90 10.94
N GLY A 303 -24.27 0.15 11.80
CA GLY A 303 -23.01 0.58 12.41
C GLY A 303 -21.83 0.63 11.43
N GLU A 304 -21.72 -0.38 10.57
CA GLU A 304 -20.69 -0.44 9.52
C GLU A 304 -20.90 0.65 8.47
N TYR A 305 -22.15 0.85 8.05
CA TYR A 305 -22.53 1.93 7.15
C TYR A 305 -22.19 3.31 7.73
N LYS A 306 -22.53 3.55 9.00
CA LYS A 306 -22.17 4.79 9.70
C LYS A 306 -20.65 5.01 9.73
N SER A 307 -19.90 3.98 10.08
CA SER A 307 -18.42 4.03 10.09
C SER A 307 -17.86 4.33 8.70
N LEU A 308 -18.37 3.69 7.65
CA LEU A 308 -17.98 3.92 6.26
C LEU A 308 -18.22 5.38 5.86
N VAL A 309 -19.40 5.93 6.14
CA VAL A 309 -19.74 7.33 5.82
C VAL A 309 -18.83 8.31 6.57
N GLU A 310 -18.61 8.10 7.87
CA GLU A 310 -17.73 8.96 8.69
C GLU A 310 -16.26 8.92 8.24
N GLN A 311 -15.76 7.73 7.88
CA GLN A 311 -14.41 7.58 7.35
C GLN A 311 -14.27 8.24 5.99
N THR A 312 -15.22 8.03 5.08
CA THR A 312 -15.17 8.62 3.74
C THR A 312 -15.30 10.14 3.79
N HIS A 313 -16.20 10.69 4.61
CA HIS A 313 -16.32 12.14 4.82
C HIS A 313 -14.99 12.75 5.29
N ARG A 314 -14.33 12.13 6.27
CA ARG A 314 -12.99 12.58 6.72
C ARG A 314 -11.92 12.41 5.64
N ARG A 315 -11.99 11.34 4.84
CA ARG A 315 -10.99 11.03 3.80
C ARG A 315 -11.06 12.01 2.64
N PHE A 316 -12.26 12.40 2.23
CA PHE A 316 -12.49 13.32 1.10
C PHE A 316 -12.61 14.79 1.52
N HIS A 317 -12.31 15.13 2.77
CA HIS A 317 -12.29 16.52 3.19
C HIS A 317 -11.18 17.30 2.45
N PRO A 318 -11.48 18.41 1.75
CA PRO A 318 -10.49 19.15 0.96
C PRO A 318 -9.26 19.58 1.78
N ASP A 319 -9.46 20.02 3.02
CA ASP A 319 -8.35 20.44 3.87
C ASP A 319 -7.40 19.29 4.22
N LYS A 320 -7.90 18.05 4.37
CA LYS A 320 -7.05 16.88 4.64
C LYS A 320 -6.18 16.55 3.43
N TRP A 321 -6.70 16.72 2.21
CA TRP A 321 -5.95 16.53 0.97
C TRP A 321 -4.86 17.59 0.80
N ARG A 322 -5.19 18.86 1.08
CA ARG A 322 -4.24 19.97 1.07
C ARG A 322 -3.15 19.78 2.12
N SER A 323 -3.50 19.43 3.36
CA SER A 323 -2.54 19.25 4.45
C SER A 323 -1.60 18.06 4.22
N ARG A 324 -2.07 17.00 3.53
CA ARG A 324 -1.23 15.87 3.09
C ARG A 324 -0.39 16.19 1.86
N GLY A 325 -0.56 17.35 1.22
CA GLY A 325 0.16 17.74 0.01
C GLY A 325 -0.14 16.84 -1.19
N LEU A 326 -1.30 16.19 -1.24
CA LEU A 326 -1.59 15.17 -2.24
C LEU A 326 -1.60 15.73 -3.67
N PHE A 327 -2.22 16.89 -3.88
CA PHE A 327 -2.27 17.57 -5.17
C PHE A 327 -0.89 18.02 -5.67
N ALA A 328 0.03 18.35 -4.75
CA ALA A 328 1.39 18.75 -5.09
C ALA A 328 2.22 17.60 -5.66
N THR A 329 1.81 16.35 -5.44
CA THR A 329 2.46 15.18 -6.04
C THR A 329 2.08 14.95 -7.49
N VAL A 330 1.04 15.63 -8.02
CA VAL A 330 0.57 15.49 -9.40
C VAL A 330 1.19 16.60 -10.24
N LEU A 331 2.08 16.26 -11.17
CA LEU A 331 2.80 17.26 -11.98
C LEU A 331 1.91 17.89 -13.07
N ASN A 332 0.96 17.14 -13.61
CA ASN A 332 0.06 17.61 -14.66
C ASN A 332 -1.08 18.45 -14.06
N GLU A 333 -1.14 19.74 -14.43
CA GLU A 333 -2.12 20.69 -13.89
C GLU A 333 -3.57 20.30 -14.22
N GLU A 334 -3.84 19.85 -15.44
CA GLU A 334 -5.19 19.45 -15.86
C GLU A 334 -5.67 18.24 -15.05
N LEU A 335 -4.80 17.26 -14.82
CA LEU A 335 -5.09 16.11 -13.99
C LEU A 335 -5.31 16.51 -12.53
N ARG A 336 -4.50 17.44 -12.01
CA ARG A 336 -4.65 17.96 -10.65
C ARG A 336 -6.01 18.64 -10.47
N SER A 337 -6.38 19.54 -11.38
CA SER A 337 -7.69 20.22 -11.35
C SER A 337 -8.85 19.24 -11.37
N ARG A 338 -8.79 18.20 -12.22
CA ARG A 338 -9.81 17.14 -12.26
C ARG A 338 -9.90 16.34 -10.96
N LEU A 339 -8.77 16.04 -10.33
CA LEU A 339 -8.75 15.37 -9.02
C LEU A 339 -9.36 16.25 -7.93
N GLU A 340 -9.03 17.55 -7.91
CA GLU A 340 -9.61 18.51 -6.96
C GLU A 340 -11.12 18.62 -7.12
N GLU A 341 -11.61 18.72 -8.37
CA GLU A 341 -13.04 18.74 -8.68
C GLU A 341 -13.75 17.47 -8.20
N GLY A 342 -13.21 16.29 -8.51
CA GLY A 342 -13.78 15.01 -8.06
C GLY A 342 -13.82 14.89 -6.54
N VAL A 343 -12.78 15.34 -5.83
CA VAL A 343 -12.75 15.37 -4.36
C VAL A 343 -13.83 16.30 -3.80
N ASN A 344 -14.01 17.48 -4.41
CA ASN A 344 -15.05 18.41 -4.00
C ASN A 344 -16.46 17.84 -4.20
N ILE A 345 -16.72 17.19 -5.34
CA ILE A 345 -18.01 16.52 -5.62
C ILE A 345 -18.29 15.46 -4.54
N VAL A 346 -17.33 14.56 -4.28
CA VAL A 346 -17.50 13.50 -3.27
C VAL A 346 -17.71 14.09 -1.88
N SER A 347 -16.93 15.10 -1.49
CA SER A 347 -17.07 15.77 -0.19
C SER A 347 -18.46 16.38 -0.02
N GLN A 348 -18.97 17.07 -1.04
CA GLN A 348 -20.28 17.71 -1.00
C GLN A 348 -21.41 16.67 -0.96
N ALA A 349 -21.35 15.62 -1.79
CA ALA A 349 -22.35 14.55 -1.83
C ALA A 349 -22.44 13.77 -0.51
N ILE A 350 -21.32 13.56 0.18
CA ILE A 350 -21.28 12.80 1.44
C ILE A 350 -21.72 13.63 2.65
N THR A 351 -21.54 14.95 2.62
CA THR A 351 -21.88 15.84 3.73
C THR A 351 -23.30 15.63 4.29
N PRO A 352 -24.38 15.61 3.47
CA PRO A 352 -25.74 15.37 3.98
C PRO A 352 -25.96 13.92 4.46
N LEU A 353 -25.22 12.94 3.94
CA LEU A 353 -25.26 11.55 4.44
C LEU A 353 -24.63 11.45 5.84
N TRP A 354 -23.50 12.12 6.03
CA TRP A 354 -22.79 12.17 7.30
C TRP A 354 -23.55 12.93 8.40
N GLN A 355 -24.19 14.05 8.06
CA GLN A 355 -25.06 14.76 9.01
C GLN A 355 -26.21 13.87 9.49
N ARG A 356 -26.84 13.11 8.58
CA ARG A 356 -27.93 12.17 8.90
C ARG A 356 -27.47 10.97 9.72
N SER A 357 -26.23 10.49 9.56
CA SER A 357 -25.73 9.35 10.34
C SER A 357 -25.30 9.73 11.76
N ARG A 358 -25.14 11.03 12.05
CA ARG A 358 -24.81 11.56 13.38
C ARG A 358 -26.03 11.92 14.22
N ALA A 359 -27.13 12.30 13.58
CA ALA A 359 -28.43 12.46 14.23
C ALA A 359 -28.94 11.10 14.72
#